data_AF-A0A1M5ME87-F1
#
_entry.id   AF-A0A1M5ME87-F1
#
_cell.length_a   1.000
_cell.length_b   1.000
_cell.length_c   1.000
_cell.angle_alpha   90.00
_cell.angle_beta   90.00
_cell.angle_gamma   90.00
#
_symmetry.space_group_name_H-M   'P 1'
#
loop_
_entity.id
_entity.type
_entity.pdbx_description
1 polymer ?
#
loop_
_entity_poly.entity_id
_entity_poly.type
_entity_poly.pdbx_seq_one_letter_code
_entity_poly.pdbx_strand_id
1 'polypeptide(L)'
;MQKTFLVSLALTFSIPLFSQSIKDLDFLIGSWEVEETIYPGTEKEYQEIGKRTCEYYLNGQFIKCESQTIVQKNGHERYYSYIINYDKKEECFRATNLAHDFPLHGQFKWFLDKDNQRIIAITPKNVIEDRFFRAVISYADPDKLVWNGWASMFKKDKDWVQIFNDVATRIE
;
A
#
# COMPACT_ATOMS: atom_id res chain seq x y z
N MET A 1 58.66 38.60 2.71
CA MET A 1 57.88 37.42 3.12
C MET A 1 56.41 37.68 2.83
N GLN A 2 55.89 37.20 1.69
CA GLN A 2 54.48 37.29 1.35
C GLN A 2 53.74 36.07 1.91
N LYS A 3 52.70 36.32 2.72
CA LYS A 3 51.78 35.30 3.22
C LYS A 3 50.60 35.20 2.26
N THR A 4 50.54 34.15 1.48
CA THR A 4 49.39 33.83 0.62
C THR A 4 48.33 33.15 1.47
N PHE A 5 47.22 33.84 1.73
CA PHE A 5 46.03 33.22 2.32
C PHE A 5 45.24 32.53 1.22
N LEU A 6 45.23 31.19 1.22
CA LEU A 6 44.31 30.37 0.43
C LEU A 6 42.97 30.34 1.16
N VAL A 7 42.00 31.10 0.65
CA VAL A 7 40.61 31.03 1.09
C VAL A 7 39.95 29.86 0.34
N SER A 8 39.79 28.73 1.01
CA SER A 8 39.00 27.61 0.51
C SER A 8 37.51 27.95 0.63
N LEU A 9 36.89 28.29 -0.49
CA LEU A 9 35.45 28.51 -0.60
C LEU A 9 34.74 27.14 -0.50
N ALA A 10 34.16 26.84 0.65
CA ALA A 10 33.31 25.67 0.82
C ALA A 10 31.96 25.90 0.13
N LEU A 11 31.83 25.44 -1.11
CA LEU A 11 30.55 25.33 -1.81
C LEU A 11 29.75 24.21 -1.14
N THR A 12 28.87 24.56 -0.21
CA THR A 12 27.83 23.66 0.30
C THR A 12 26.82 23.43 -0.82
N PHE A 13 26.98 22.34 -1.56
CA PHE A 13 25.93 21.84 -2.44
C PHE A 13 24.78 21.34 -1.58
N SER A 14 23.74 22.16 -1.46
CA SER A 14 22.43 21.76 -0.96
C SER A 14 21.83 20.77 -1.96
N ILE A 15 22.12 19.48 -1.82
CA ILE A 15 21.37 18.46 -2.54
C ILE A 15 19.93 18.57 -2.01
N PRO A 16 18.93 18.91 -2.83
CA PRO A 16 17.56 18.84 -2.37
C PRO A 16 17.28 17.38 -2.00
N LEU A 17 17.13 17.10 -0.71
CA LEU A 17 16.47 15.87 -0.29
C LEU A 17 15.05 15.94 -0.84
N PHE A 18 14.82 15.25 -1.96
CA PHE A 18 13.49 15.01 -2.48
C PHE A 18 12.75 14.15 -1.45
N SER A 19 12.14 14.81 -0.46
CA SER A 19 11.23 14.17 0.48
C SER A 19 10.03 13.70 -0.33
N GLN A 20 9.68 12.43 -0.16
CA GLN A 20 8.39 11.93 -0.64
C GLN A 20 7.25 12.74 -0.01
N SER A 21 6.10 12.70 -0.66
CA SER A 21 4.87 13.32 -0.21
C SER A 21 3.68 12.43 -0.56
N ILE A 22 2.52 12.69 0.04
CA ILE A 22 1.28 11.98 -0.29
C ILE A 22 0.93 12.07 -1.78
N LYS A 23 1.41 13.11 -2.49
CA LYS A 23 1.22 13.28 -3.93
C LYS A 23 1.97 12.27 -4.79
N ASP A 24 2.99 11.62 -4.23
CA ASP A 24 3.66 10.53 -4.94
C ASP A 24 2.75 9.29 -5.12
N LEU A 25 1.61 9.25 -4.43
CA LEU A 25 0.59 8.21 -4.55
C LEU A 25 -0.62 8.66 -5.40
N ASP A 26 -0.49 9.71 -6.20
CA ASP A 26 -1.60 10.23 -7.03
C ASP A 26 -2.13 9.21 -8.03
N PHE A 27 -1.33 8.23 -8.40
CA PHE A 27 -1.77 7.10 -9.21
C PHE A 27 -2.89 6.28 -8.57
N LEU A 28 -3.09 6.35 -7.24
CA LEU A 28 -4.21 5.69 -6.56
C LEU A 28 -5.52 6.44 -6.75
N ILE A 29 -5.48 7.76 -6.92
CA ILE A 29 -6.67 8.62 -6.93
C ILE A 29 -7.56 8.28 -8.13
N GLY A 30 -8.87 8.21 -7.89
CA GLY A 30 -9.88 7.87 -8.89
C GLY A 30 -10.74 6.68 -8.49
N SER A 31 -11.51 6.19 -9.46
CA SER A 31 -12.40 5.04 -9.30
C SER A 31 -11.89 3.84 -10.09
N TRP A 32 -12.04 2.66 -9.49
CA TRP A 32 -11.50 1.41 -9.98
C TRP A 32 -12.57 0.31 -9.92
N GLU A 33 -12.65 -0.51 -10.95
CA GLU A 33 -13.26 -1.84 -10.89
C GLU A 33 -12.25 -2.79 -10.26
N VAL A 34 -12.70 -3.60 -9.31
CA VAL A 34 -11.83 -4.50 -8.54
C VAL A 34 -12.26 -5.93 -8.73
N GLU A 35 -11.29 -6.80 -9.01
CA GLU A 35 -11.42 -8.25 -8.96
C GLU A 35 -10.41 -8.80 -7.95
N GLU A 36 -10.90 -9.40 -6.86
CA GLU A 36 -10.06 -9.96 -5.80
C GLU A 36 -10.20 -11.49 -5.76
N THR A 37 -9.09 -12.19 -6.01
CA THR A 37 -8.94 -13.62 -5.72
C THR A 37 -8.42 -13.79 -4.30
N ILE A 38 -9.22 -14.39 -3.42
CA ILE A 38 -8.83 -14.69 -2.05
C ILE A 38 -8.34 -16.14 -1.96
N TYR A 39 -7.23 -16.37 -1.26
CA TYR A 39 -6.53 -17.67 -1.15
C TYR A 39 -6.23 -18.35 -2.50
N PRO A 40 -5.55 -17.65 -3.44
CA PRO A 40 -5.30 -18.15 -4.79
C PRO A 40 -4.53 -19.49 -4.78
N GLY A 41 -4.93 -20.42 -5.63
CA GLY A 41 -4.31 -21.74 -5.81
C GLY A 41 -4.63 -22.73 -4.69
N THR A 42 -5.62 -22.47 -3.84
CA THR A 42 -6.00 -23.35 -2.73
C THR A 42 -7.45 -23.85 -2.87
N GLU A 43 -7.81 -24.90 -2.14
CA GLU A 43 -9.20 -25.40 -2.06
C GLU A 43 -10.19 -24.37 -1.46
N LYS A 44 -9.67 -23.31 -0.83
CA LYS A 44 -10.45 -22.23 -0.22
C LYS A 44 -10.55 -21.00 -1.12
N GLU A 45 -10.07 -21.09 -2.37
CA GLU A 45 -10.10 -19.97 -3.30
C GLU A 45 -11.53 -19.49 -3.54
N TYR A 46 -11.72 -18.17 -3.54
CA TYR A 46 -12.96 -17.55 -3.98
C TYR A 46 -12.69 -16.15 -4.54
N GLN A 47 -13.65 -15.64 -5.32
CA GLN A 47 -13.56 -14.33 -5.98
C GLN A 47 -14.52 -13.32 -5.34
N GLU A 48 -14.07 -12.08 -5.23
CA GLU A 48 -14.87 -10.91 -4.95
C GLU A 48 -14.75 -9.94 -6.13
N ILE A 49 -15.86 -9.32 -6.55
CA ILE A 49 -15.83 -8.25 -7.55
C ILE A 49 -16.47 -7.00 -6.99
N GLY A 50 -16.03 -5.82 -7.41
CA GLY A 50 -16.54 -4.60 -6.82
C GLY A 50 -15.97 -3.32 -7.40
N LYS A 51 -16.09 -2.26 -6.60
CA LYS A 51 -15.53 -0.95 -6.91
C LYS A 51 -14.68 -0.44 -5.77
N ARG A 52 -13.65 0.31 -6.11
CA ARG A 52 -12.80 1.06 -5.18
C ARG A 52 -12.71 2.50 -5.62
N THR A 53 -12.91 3.43 -4.70
CA THR A 53 -12.71 4.86 -4.95
C THR A 53 -11.69 5.39 -3.97
N CYS A 54 -10.66 6.06 -4.50
CA CYS A 54 -9.61 6.70 -3.73
C CYS A 54 -9.66 8.21 -3.93
N GLU A 55 -9.70 8.95 -2.84
CA GLU A 55 -9.77 10.41 -2.82
C GLU A 55 -8.84 10.99 -1.76
N TYR A 56 -8.48 12.26 -1.93
CA TYR A 56 -7.81 13.00 -0.86
C TYR A 56 -8.75 13.20 0.32
N TYR A 57 -8.18 13.09 1.52
CA TYR A 57 -8.90 13.21 2.78
C TYR A 57 -8.14 14.12 3.75
N LEU A 58 -8.85 14.68 4.74
CA LEU A 58 -8.34 15.63 5.74
C LEU A 58 -7.42 16.71 5.12
N ASN A 59 -8.00 17.56 4.27
CA ASN A 59 -7.29 18.65 3.58
C ASN A 59 -6.10 18.19 2.73
N GLY A 60 -6.20 17.00 2.12
CA GLY A 60 -5.16 16.46 1.25
C GLY A 60 -3.90 15.98 1.96
N GLN A 61 -3.97 15.80 3.29
CA GLN A 61 -2.88 15.18 4.05
C GLN A 61 -2.95 13.65 4.03
N PHE A 62 -4.12 13.10 3.68
CA PHE A 62 -4.38 11.68 3.59
C PHE A 62 -4.95 11.31 2.22
N ILE A 63 -4.84 10.04 1.87
CA ILE A 63 -5.66 9.39 0.84
C ILE A 63 -6.57 8.41 1.55
N LYS A 64 -7.86 8.44 1.24
CA LYS A 64 -8.83 7.45 1.68
C LYS A 64 -9.26 6.64 0.46
N CYS A 65 -9.06 5.34 0.50
CA CYS A 65 -9.56 4.40 -0.50
C CYS A 65 -10.66 3.55 0.13
N GLU A 66 -11.87 3.60 -0.40
CA GLU A 66 -13.01 2.80 0.06
C GLU A 66 -13.37 1.78 -1.02
N SER A 67 -13.63 0.54 -0.62
CA SER A 67 -13.98 -0.55 -1.53
C SER A 67 -15.28 -1.19 -1.09
N GLN A 68 -16.14 -1.49 -2.06
CA GLN A 68 -17.34 -2.29 -1.91
C GLN A 68 -17.27 -3.44 -2.91
N THR A 69 -17.22 -4.67 -2.42
CA THR A 69 -17.13 -5.89 -3.22
C THR A 69 -18.29 -6.83 -2.91
N ILE A 70 -18.51 -7.80 -3.78
CA ILE A 70 -19.50 -8.87 -3.64
C ILE A 70 -18.79 -10.20 -3.86
N VAL A 71 -18.89 -11.09 -2.88
CA VAL A 71 -18.38 -12.46 -2.98
C VAL A 71 -19.19 -13.21 -4.03
N GLN A 72 -18.56 -13.62 -5.12
CA GLN A 72 -19.22 -14.25 -6.27
C GLN A 72 -20.00 -15.52 -5.91
N LYS A 73 -19.51 -16.28 -4.92
CA LYS A 73 -20.09 -17.57 -4.54
C LYS A 73 -21.44 -17.47 -3.82
N ASN A 74 -21.66 -16.42 -3.03
CA ASN A 74 -22.81 -16.33 -2.13
C ASN A 74 -23.50 -14.95 -2.11
N GLY A 75 -23.00 -13.98 -2.88
CA GLY A 75 -23.56 -12.63 -2.95
C GLY A 75 -23.33 -11.79 -1.69
N HIS A 76 -22.48 -12.24 -0.76
CA HIS A 76 -22.19 -11.49 0.46
C HIS A 76 -21.40 -10.21 0.12
N GLU A 77 -21.91 -9.06 0.55
CA GLU A 77 -21.26 -7.77 0.33
C GLU A 77 -20.14 -7.55 1.34
N ARG A 78 -19.03 -6.96 0.88
CA ARG A 78 -17.92 -6.61 1.73
C ARG A 78 -17.44 -5.18 1.52
N TYR A 79 -17.14 -4.53 2.63
CA TYR A 79 -16.70 -3.15 2.70
C TYR A 79 -15.34 -3.06 3.38
N TYR A 80 -14.42 -2.37 2.71
CA TYR A 80 -13.06 -2.15 3.19
C TYR A 80 -12.67 -0.69 3.00
N SER A 81 -11.78 -0.20 3.85
CA SER A 81 -11.14 1.09 3.61
C SER A 81 -9.67 1.10 3.99
N TYR A 82 -8.91 1.95 3.29
CA TYR A 82 -7.53 2.29 3.62
C TYR A 82 -7.43 3.79 3.82
N ILE A 83 -6.83 4.19 4.95
CA ILE A 83 -6.47 5.60 5.23
C ILE A 83 -4.95 5.68 5.22
N ILE A 84 -4.41 6.48 4.31
CA ILE A 84 -2.99 6.51 3.96
C ILE A 84 -2.43 7.92 4.17
N ASN A 85 -1.30 8.06 4.85
CA ASN A 85 -0.55 9.33 4.92
C ASN A 85 0.95 9.10 4.85
N TYR A 86 1.70 10.13 4.47
CA TYR A 86 3.16 10.09 4.51
C TYR A 86 3.67 10.37 5.93
N ASP A 87 4.55 9.51 6.44
CA ASP A 87 5.27 9.68 7.70
C ASP A 87 6.71 10.08 7.40
N LYS A 88 6.97 11.39 7.45
CA LYS A 88 8.28 11.97 7.13
C LYS A 88 9.41 11.46 8.04
N LYS A 89 9.11 11.08 9.28
CA LYS A 89 10.13 10.62 10.23
C LYS A 89 10.62 9.22 9.87
N GLU A 90 9.71 8.39 9.39
CA GLU A 90 9.97 6.97 9.11
C GLU A 90 10.12 6.69 7.61
N GLU A 91 10.07 7.74 6.79
CA GLU A 91 10.26 7.74 5.34
C GLU A 91 9.40 6.69 4.62
N CYS A 92 8.15 6.55 5.06
CA CYS A 92 7.19 5.60 4.50
C CYS A 92 5.77 6.16 4.55
N PHE A 93 4.86 5.55 3.77
CA PHE A 93 3.44 5.80 3.93
C PHE A 93 2.87 4.87 5.00
N ARG A 94 2.09 5.43 5.92
CA ARG A 94 1.31 4.66 6.90
C ARG A 94 -0.06 4.42 6.30
N ALA A 95 -0.42 3.15 6.16
CA ALA A 95 -1.75 2.77 5.72
C ALA A 95 -2.47 2.02 6.84
N THR A 96 -3.66 2.50 7.21
CA THR A 96 -4.55 1.83 8.16
C THR A 96 -5.69 1.19 7.37
N ASN A 97 -5.84 -0.13 7.48
CA ASN A 97 -6.93 -0.88 6.88
C ASN A 97 -8.07 -1.07 7.88
N LEU A 98 -9.30 -0.91 7.39
CA LEU A 98 -10.52 -1.22 8.10
C LEU A 98 -11.35 -2.16 7.22
N ALA A 99 -11.95 -3.19 7.82
CA ALA A 99 -12.83 -4.14 7.16
C ALA A 99 -14.08 -4.32 8.02
N HIS A 100 -15.26 -4.26 7.42
CA HIS A 100 -16.52 -4.26 8.19
C HIS A 100 -16.86 -5.62 8.82
N ASP A 101 -16.46 -6.72 8.18
CA ASP A 101 -16.78 -8.11 8.56
C ASP A 101 -15.56 -8.92 8.99
N PHE A 102 -14.40 -8.26 9.08
CA PHE A 102 -13.18 -8.89 9.54
C PHE A 102 -12.67 -8.14 10.77
N PRO A 103 -12.39 -8.82 11.90
CA PRO A 103 -11.86 -8.17 13.09
C PRO A 103 -10.43 -7.63 12.90
N LEU A 104 -9.89 -7.68 11.68
CA LEU A 104 -8.56 -7.22 11.34
C LEU A 104 -8.59 -5.78 10.89
N HIS A 105 -8.17 -4.91 11.79
CA HIS A 105 -7.75 -3.55 11.47
C HIS A 105 -6.23 -3.54 11.45
N GLY A 106 -5.65 -3.53 10.26
CA GLY A 106 -4.21 -3.64 10.05
C GLY A 106 -3.55 -2.28 9.94
N GLN A 107 -2.36 -2.13 10.52
CA GLN A 107 -1.46 -1.01 10.23
C GLN A 107 -0.31 -1.51 9.36
N PHE A 108 -0.05 -0.82 8.26
CA PHE A 108 0.99 -1.15 7.30
C PHE A 108 1.96 0.02 7.14
N LYS A 109 3.23 -0.31 6.91
CA LYS A 109 4.21 0.60 6.33
C LYS A 109 4.32 0.28 4.84
N TRP A 110 4.14 1.29 4.01
CA TRP A 110 4.24 1.22 2.56
C TRP A 110 5.48 1.98 2.12
N PHE A 111 6.38 1.29 1.44
CA PHE A 111 7.60 1.85 0.88
C PHE A 111 7.44 1.96 -0.63
N LEU A 112 7.52 3.17 -1.15
CA LEU A 112 7.41 3.44 -2.57
C LEU A 112 8.75 3.16 -3.26
N ASP A 113 8.74 2.20 -4.17
CA ASP A 113 9.86 1.80 -5.02
C ASP A 113 9.58 2.34 -6.43
N LYS A 114 9.99 3.59 -6.65
CA LYS A 114 9.72 4.32 -7.91
C LYS A 114 10.37 3.66 -9.12
N ASP A 115 11.56 3.10 -8.93
CA ASP A 115 12.34 2.47 -10.00
C ASP A 115 11.66 1.22 -10.55
N ASN A 116 10.95 0.48 -9.69
CA ASN A 116 10.21 -0.73 -10.08
C ASN A 116 8.69 -0.51 -10.16
N GLN A 117 8.25 0.75 -10.08
CA GLN A 117 6.84 1.16 -10.14
C GLN A 117 5.92 0.34 -9.20
N ARG A 118 6.34 0.19 -7.95
CA ARG A 118 5.60 -0.60 -6.96
C ARG A 118 5.66 -0.02 -5.55
N ILE A 119 4.69 -0.41 -4.72
CA ILE A 119 4.73 -0.24 -3.28
C ILE A 119 5.04 -1.59 -2.65
N ILE A 120 5.95 -1.59 -1.68
CA ILE A 120 6.20 -2.72 -0.79
C ILE A 120 5.52 -2.43 0.54
N ALA A 121 4.51 -3.22 0.89
CA ALA A 121 3.77 -3.09 2.13
C ALA A 121 4.19 -4.17 3.14
N ILE A 122 4.41 -3.78 4.40
CA ILE A 122 4.66 -4.71 5.50
C ILE A 122 3.87 -4.29 6.73
N THR A 123 3.45 -5.26 7.54
CA THR A 123 2.89 -4.97 8.87
C THR A 123 4.01 -4.97 9.91
N PRO A 124 4.31 -3.84 10.55
CA PRO A 124 5.43 -3.73 11.49
C PRO A 124 5.19 -4.50 12.80
N LYS A 125 3.93 -4.91 13.05
CA LYS A 125 3.51 -5.77 14.15
C LYS A 125 2.64 -6.88 13.61
N ASN A 126 2.52 -7.96 14.36
CA ASN A 126 1.59 -9.03 14.04
C ASN A 126 0.14 -8.50 14.07
N VAL A 127 -0.69 -8.99 13.16
CA VAL A 127 -2.03 -8.46 12.92
C VAL A 127 -3.09 -9.25 13.71
N ILE A 128 -2.73 -10.38 14.34
CA ILE A 128 -3.53 -11.13 15.34
C ILE A 128 -2.64 -11.82 16.38
N GLU A 129 -1.62 -11.13 16.92
CA GLU A 129 -0.63 -11.73 17.85
C GLU A 129 0.18 -12.93 17.29
N ASP A 130 -0.17 -13.48 16.12
CA ASP A 130 0.42 -14.68 15.55
C ASP A 130 0.70 -14.61 14.03
N ARG A 131 0.23 -13.56 13.34
CA ARG A 131 0.32 -13.42 11.87
C ARG A 131 1.04 -12.16 11.42
N PHE A 132 1.97 -12.30 10.49
CA PHE A 132 2.59 -11.19 9.76
C PHE A 132 2.02 -11.10 8.35
N PHE A 133 1.92 -9.88 7.82
CA PHE A 133 1.46 -9.62 6.47
C PHE A 133 2.51 -8.82 5.70
N ARG A 134 2.64 -9.15 4.42
CA ARG A 134 3.39 -8.36 3.44
C ARG A 134 2.60 -8.30 2.16
N ALA A 135 2.83 -7.28 1.36
CA ALA A 135 2.22 -7.17 0.06
C ALA A 135 3.07 -6.37 -0.91
N VAL A 136 2.77 -6.52 -2.20
CA VAL A 136 3.31 -5.70 -3.27
C VAL A 136 2.14 -5.14 -4.07
N ILE A 137 2.13 -3.83 -4.30
CA ILE A 137 1.17 -3.13 -5.15
C ILE A 137 1.93 -2.61 -6.36
N SER A 138 1.72 -3.21 -7.52
CA SER A 138 2.28 -2.72 -8.78
C SER A 138 1.40 -1.62 -9.34
N TYR A 139 2.01 -0.51 -9.77
CA TYR A 139 1.39 0.58 -10.52
C TYR A 139 2.12 0.85 -11.84
N ALA A 140 2.84 -0.16 -12.35
CA ALA A 140 3.56 -0.05 -13.62
C ALA A 140 2.64 0.29 -14.81
N ASP A 141 1.36 -0.07 -14.71
CA ASP A 141 0.30 0.31 -15.64
C ASP A 141 -0.53 1.45 -15.01
N PRO A 142 -0.66 2.61 -15.66
CA PRO A 142 -1.40 3.76 -15.11
C PRO A 142 -2.91 3.49 -14.91
N ASP A 143 -3.46 2.53 -15.66
CA ASP A 143 -4.87 2.18 -15.65
C ASP A 143 -5.12 0.87 -14.89
N LYS A 144 -4.09 0.29 -14.28
CA LYS A 144 -4.19 -0.97 -13.57
C LYS A 144 -3.27 -1.05 -12.35
N LEU A 145 -3.86 -1.32 -11.20
CA LEU A 145 -3.14 -1.69 -9.98
C LEU A 145 -3.24 -3.20 -9.77
N VAL A 146 -2.11 -3.82 -9.41
CA VAL A 146 -2.08 -5.24 -9.06
C VAL A 146 -1.49 -5.40 -7.67
N TRP A 147 -2.32 -5.82 -6.72
CA TRP A 147 -1.97 -5.99 -5.32
C TRP A 147 -1.94 -7.47 -4.96
N ASN A 148 -0.74 -7.97 -4.63
CA ASN A 148 -0.56 -9.32 -4.12
C ASN A 148 -0.23 -9.28 -2.63
N GLY A 149 -0.94 -10.07 -1.83
CA GLY A 149 -0.74 -10.14 -0.38
C GLY A 149 -0.37 -11.54 0.10
N TRP A 150 0.54 -11.61 1.06
CA TRP A 150 0.95 -12.83 1.72
C TRP A 150 0.85 -12.69 3.23
N ALA A 151 0.54 -13.80 3.89
CA ALA A 151 0.61 -13.92 5.34
C ALA A 151 1.51 -15.06 5.76
N SER A 152 2.13 -14.92 6.93
CA SER A 152 2.89 -15.99 7.59
C SER A 152 2.43 -16.10 9.05
N MET A 153 2.27 -17.34 9.53
CA MET A 153 1.81 -17.65 10.89
C MET A 153 2.98 -18.08 11.77
N PHE A 154 3.37 -17.23 12.72
CA PHE A 154 4.54 -17.45 13.58
C PHE A 154 4.53 -18.80 14.32
N LYS A 155 3.34 -19.24 14.77
CA LYS A 155 3.21 -20.45 15.61
C LYS A 155 3.01 -21.76 14.83
N LYS A 156 2.70 -21.71 13.54
CA LYS A 156 2.23 -22.89 12.81
C LYS A 156 3.09 -23.26 11.61
N ASP A 157 3.51 -22.29 10.80
CA ASP A 157 4.41 -22.51 9.66
C ASP A 157 5.05 -21.17 9.27
N LYS A 158 6.38 -21.14 9.20
CA LYS A 158 7.18 -19.92 8.93
C LYS A 158 7.09 -19.44 7.48
N ASP A 159 6.39 -20.16 6.63
CA ASP A 159 6.30 -19.85 5.20
C ASP A 159 5.31 -18.70 4.94
N TRP A 160 5.54 -18.01 3.83
CA TRP A 160 4.66 -16.98 3.33
C TRP A 160 3.67 -17.60 2.35
N VAL A 161 2.40 -17.61 2.72
CA VAL A 161 1.32 -18.11 1.87
C VAL A 161 0.61 -16.92 1.24
N GLN A 162 0.35 -16.97 -0.06
CA GLN A 162 -0.44 -15.94 -0.72
C GLN A 162 -1.89 -16.03 -0.25
N ILE A 163 -2.42 -14.91 0.21
CA ILE A 163 -3.78 -14.84 0.78
C ILE A 163 -4.73 -14.03 -0.07
N PHE A 164 -4.21 -13.17 -0.96
CA PHE A 164 -5.01 -12.50 -1.96
C PHE A 164 -4.19 -12.07 -3.18
N ASN A 165 -4.89 -11.92 -4.30
CA ASN A 165 -4.50 -11.18 -5.48
C ASN A 165 -5.67 -10.25 -5.84
N ASP A 166 -5.42 -8.96 -5.88
CA ASP A 166 -6.40 -7.92 -6.21
C ASP A 166 -5.92 -7.22 -7.48
N VAL A 167 -6.81 -7.14 -8.45
CA VAL A 167 -6.62 -6.44 -9.70
C VAL A 167 -7.63 -5.32 -9.76
N ALA A 168 -7.15 -4.08 -9.73
CA ALA A 168 -7.99 -2.90 -9.85
C ALA A 168 -7.74 -2.23 -11.21
N THR A 169 -8.78 -2.09 -12.03
CA THR A 169 -8.73 -1.44 -13.35
C THR A 169 -9.46 -0.11 -13.29
N ARG A 170 -8.86 0.95 -13.84
CA ARG A 170 -9.41 2.31 -13.78
C ARG A 170 -10.70 2.40 -14.58
N ILE A 171 -11.72 3.07 -14.01
CA ILE A 171 -13.02 3.31 -14.67
C ILE A 171 -13.01 4.67 -15.39
N GLU A 172 -12.44 5.69 -14.73
CA GLU A 172 -12.38 7.09 -15.16
C GLU A 172 -11.03 7.72 -14.80
#